data_AF-A0A9P7RNA3-F1
#
_entry.id   AF-A0A9P7RNA3-F1
#
_cell.length_a   1.000
_cell.length_b   1.000
_cell.length_c   1.000
_cell.angle_alpha   90.00
_cell.angle_beta   90.00
_cell.angle_gamma   90.00
#
_symmetry.space_group_name_H-M   'P 1'
#
loop_
_entity.id
_entity.type
_entity.pdbx_description
1 polymer ?
#
loop_
_entity_poly.entity_id
_entity_poly.type
_entity_poly.pdbx_seq_one_letter_code
_entity_poly.pdbx_strand_id
1 'polypeptide(L)'
;MVSKNEVRIEELLSRGPDITDGPGIVYAFVIVGGTSRDNALMVKVGATKDWKRRMREWKNQCKGEEHVWLVGIESKYRFLTESCAHIMLENRALERPVVTCEYCGRKHMEKFVMKVKDRFASNVERELIQVIEEAKRRVNTYFGV
;
A
#
# COMPACT_ATOMS: atom_id res chain seq x y z
N MET A 1 18.37 -7.93 18.40
CA MET A 1 17.03 -8.55 18.26
C MET A 1 16.48 -8.18 16.89
N VAL A 2 16.04 -9.16 16.11
CA VAL A 2 15.35 -8.93 14.83
C VAL A 2 13.96 -8.34 15.13
N SER A 3 13.51 -7.34 14.36
CA SER A 3 12.20 -6.72 14.63
C SER A 3 11.05 -7.69 14.29
N LYS A 4 9.91 -7.56 14.99
CA LYS A 4 8.72 -8.39 14.72
C LYS A 4 8.28 -8.37 13.25
N ASN A 5 8.48 -7.25 12.56
CA ASN A 5 8.09 -7.12 11.15
C ASN A 5 9.10 -7.75 10.20
N GLU A 6 10.38 -7.82 10.57
CA GLU A 6 11.38 -8.56 9.80
C GLU A 6 11.03 -10.06 9.80
N VAL A 7 10.70 -10.62 10.97
CA VAL A 7 10.24 -12.02 11.08
C VAL A 7 9.00 -12.26 10.21
N ARG A 8 8.01 -11.36 10.24
CA ARG A 8 6.79 -11.49 9.42
C ARG A 8 7.06 -11.40 7.92
N ILE A 9 8.03 -10.58 7.49
CA ILE A 9 8.43 -10.49 6.09
C ILE A 9 9.13 -11.80 5.68
N GLU A 10 10.03 -12.32 6.49
CA GLU A 10 10.70 -13.61 6.22
C GLU A 10 9.70 -14.75 6.14
N GLU A 11 8.76 -14.84 7.08
CA GLU A 11 7.68 -15.83 7.06
C GLU A 11 6.83 -15.70 5.79
N LEU A 12 6.46 -14.48 5.39
CA LEU A 12 5.70 -14.23 4.17
C LEU A 12 6.47 -14.68 2.92
N LEU A 13 7.75 -14.33 2.81
CA LEU A 13 8.60 -14.70 1.67
C LEU A 13 8.82 -16.21 1.60
N SER A 14 8.99 -16.88 2.74
CA SER A 14 9.19 -18.33 2.82
C SER A 14 8.02 -19.15 2.30
N ARG A 15 6.80 -18.61 2.35
CA ARG A 15 5.61 -19.26 1.77
C ARG A 15 5.62 -19.26 0.24
N GLY A 16 6.41 -18.37 -0.36
CA GLY A 16 6.47 -18.20 -1.80
C GLY A 16 5.24 -17.49 -2.40
N PRO A 17 5.30 -17.11 -3.68
CA PRO A 17 4.16 -16.59 -4.41
C PRO A 17 3.11 -17.69 -4.64
N ASP A 18 1.83 -17.36 -4.50
CA ASP A 18 0.76 -18.25 -4.96
C ASP A 18 0.56 -18.15 -6.48
N ILE A 19 -0.31 -19.01 -7.03
CA ILE A 19 -0.60 -19.06 -8.48
C ILE A 19 -1.22 -17.76 -9.04
N THR A 20 -1.79 -16.93 -8.17
CA THR A 20 -2.37 -15.65 -8.56
C THR A 20 -1.33 -14.54 -8.57
N ASP A 21 -0.23 -14.69 -7.83
CA ASP A 21 0.86 -13.75 -7.83
C ASP A 21 1.67 -13.81 -9.15
N GLY A 22 2.17 -12.67 -9.56
CA GLY A 22 2.83 -12.50 -10.84
C GLY A 22 2.92 -11.04 -11.24
N PRO A 23 3.40 -10.76 -12.47
CA PRO A 23 3.72 -9.41 -12.87
C PRO A 23 2.53 -8.46 -12.79
N GLY A 24 2.80 -7.21 -12.42
CA GLY A 24 1.81 -6.15 -12.36
C GLY A 24 2.36 -4.90 -11.70
N ILE A 25 1.46 -4.05 -11.23
CA ILE A 25 1.77 -2.75 -10.63
C ILE A 25 1.32 -2.77 -9.18
N VAL A 26 2.24 -2.42 -8.28
CA VAL A 26 1.94 -2.05 -6.90
C VAL A 26 1.85 -0.54 -6.84
N TYR A 27 0.78 -0.03 -6.25
CA TYR A 27 0.42 1.37 -6.34
C TYR A 27 0.09 1.97 -4.99
N ALA A 28 0.16 3.29 -4.92
CA ALA A 28 -0.35 4.03 -3.79
C ALA A 28 -1.16 5.27 -4.20
N PHE A 29 -2.15 5.60 -3.38
CA PHE A 29 -2.91 6.83 -3.51
C PHE A 29 -3.28 7.41 -2.14
N VAL A 30 -3.55 8.71 -2.11
CA VAL A 30 -4.10 9.42 -0.94
C VAL A 30 -5.61 9.48 -1.06
N ILE A 31 -6.33 9.33 0.05
CA ILE A 31 -7.77 9.56 0.15
C ILE A 31 -7.98 10.99 0.65
N VAL A 32 -8.53 11.85 -0.20
CA VAL A 32 -8.86 13.24 0.09
C VAL A 32 -10.12 13.29 0.94
N GLY A 33 -10.08 14.09 2.02
CA GLY A 33 -11.20 14.19 2.96
C GLY A 33 -11.38 12.98 3.89
N GLY A 34 -10.51 11.97 3.80
CA GLY A 34 -10.43 10.91 4.79
C GLY A 34 -10.10 11.53 6.14
N THR A 35 -10.92 11.27 7.16
CA THR A 35 -10.75 11.83 8.50
C THR A 35 -9.39 11.42 9.07
N SER A 36 -8.41 12.30 8.99
CA SER A 36 -7.21 12.21 9.82
C SER A 36 -7.00 13.54 10.51
N ARG A 37 -6.50 13.45 11.75
CA ARG A 37 -6.14 14.58 12.61
C ARG A 37 -5.27 15.59 11.85
N ASP A 38 -5.22 16.84 12.34
CA ASP A 38 -4.39 17.89 11.76
C ASP A 38 -2.96 17.36 11.44
N ASN A 39 -2.53 17.54 10.18
CA ASN A 39 -1.23 17.09 9.64
C ASN A 39 -1.03 15.57 9.45
N ALA A 40 -2.09 14.85 9.08
CA ALA A 40 -1.98 13.47 8.61
C ALA A 40 -2.72 13.27 7.28
N LEU A 41 -2.36 12.21 6.55
CA LEU A 41 -3.06 11.78 5.35
C LEU A 41 -3.40 10.30 5.44
N MET A 42 -4.59 9.95 4.98
CA MET A 42 -4.96 8.56 4.77
C MET A 42 -4.47 8.11 3.40
N VAL A 43 -3.66 7.06 3.37
CA VAL A 43 -3.11 6.47 2.16
C VAL A 43 -3.57 5.03 2.02
N LYS A 44 -3.57 4.55 0.78
CA LYS A 44 -3.80 3.15 0.47
C LYS A 44 -2.69 2.64 -0.43
N VAL A 45 -2.20 1.43 -0.14
CA VAL A 45 -1.34 0.67 -1.06
C VAL A 45 -2.13 -0.53 -1.59
N GLY A 46 -2.05 -0.78 -2.88
CA GLY A 46 -2.73 -1.91 -3.54
C GLY A 46 -1.91 -2.52 -4.67
N ALA A 47 -2.33 -3.67 -5.21
CA ALA A 47 -1.77 -4.22 -6.45
C ALA A 47 -2.82 -4.46 -7.54
N THR A 48 -2.37 -4.43 -8.80
CA THR A 48 -3.20 -4.73 -9.96
C THR A 48 -2.38 -5.25 -11.15
N LYS A 49 -3.00 -6.06 -12.01
CA LYS A 49 -2.44 -6.39 -13.34
C LYS A 49 -2.77 -5.34 -14.39
N ASP A 50 -3.91 -4.66 -14.24
CA ASP A 50 -4.39 -3.64 -15.18
C ASP A 50 -4.61 -2.32 -14.41
N TRP A 51 -3.69 -1.39 -14.65
CA TRP A 51 -3.69 -0.07 -14.01
C TRP A 51 -4.90 0.76 -14.39
N LYS A 52 -5.17 0.85 -15.70
CA LYS A 52 -6.25 1.67 -16.24
C LYS A 52 -7.61 1.16 -15.77
N ARG A 53 -7.80 -0.16 -15.76
CA ARG A 53 -9.02 -0.78 -15.22
C ARG A 53 -9.17 -0.52 -13.73
N ARG A 54 -8.09 -0.68 -12.94
CA ARG A 54 -8.14 -0.45 -11.50
C ARG A 54 -8.52 0.99 -11.14
N MET A 55 -7.99 1.98 -11.86
CA MET A 55 -8.37 3.38 -11.66
C MET A 55 -9.87 3.61 -11.92
N ARG A 56 -10.44 2.96 -12.96
CA ARG A 56 -11.89 3.03 -13.25
C ARG A 56 -12.73 2.28 -12.21
N GLU A 57 -12.29 1.10 -11.77
CA GLU A 57 -12.97 0.32 -10.74
C GLU A 57 -13.10 1.11 -9.45
N TRP A 58 -12.04 1.81 -9.03
CA TRP A 58 -12.04 2.63 -7.81
C TRP A 58 -13.07 3.75 -7.87
N LYS A 59 -13.19 4.45 -9.01
CA LYS A 59 -14.23 5.46 -9.23
C LYS A 59 -15.65 4.92 -9.01
N ASN A 60 -15.88 3.63 -9.25
CA ASN A 60 -17.19 3.00 -9.17
C ASN A 60 -17.44 2.24 -7.84
N GLN A 61 -16.39 1.76 -7.17
CA GLN A 61 -16.50 0.90 -5.98
C GLN A 61 -16.76 1.69 -4.69
N CYS A 62 -16.20 2.89 -4.55
CA CYS A 62 -16.40 3.73 -3.37
C CYS A 62 -16.59 5.19 -3.81
N LYS A 63 -17.85 5.65 -3.85
CA LYS A 63 -18.20 6.97 -4.37
C LYS A 63 -17.87 8.14 -3.44
N GLY A 64 -17.63 7.87 -2.15
CA GLY A 64 -17.46 8.91 -1.14
C GLY A 64 -16.02 9.26 -0.81
N GLU A 65 -15.04 8.67 -1.48
CA GLU A 65 -13.63 8.92 -1.23
C GLU A 65 -12.96 9.44 -2.50
N GLU A 66 -12.81 10.76 -2.58
CA GLU A 66 -11.93 11.36 -3.57
C GLU A 66 -10.50 10.88 -3.32
N HIS A 67 -9.74 10.64 -4.38
CA HIS A 67 -8.41 10.08 -4.25
C HIS A 67 -7.45 10.62 -5.29
N VAL A 68 -6.20 10.82 -4.87
CA VAL A 68 -5.10 11.26 -5.72
C VAL A 68 -4.11 10.12 -5.86
N TRP A 69 -4.02 9.57 -7.06
CA TRP A 69 -3.04 8.54 -7.41
C TRP A 69 -1.63 9.14 -7.36
N LEU A 70 -0.76 8.55 -6.56
CA LEU A 70 0.60 9.06 -6.35
C LEU A 70 1.61 8.30 -7.21
N VAL A 71 1.64 6.97 -7.08
CA VAL A 71 2.63 6.14 -7.76
C VAL A 71 2.06 4.79 -8.17
N GLY A 72 2.61 4.26 -9.27
CA GLY A 72 2.53 2.84 -9.64
C GLY A 72 3.93 2.33 -9.97
N ILE A 73 4.35 1.24 -9.32
CA ILE A 73 5.66 0.61 -9.48
C ILE A 73 5.46 -0.80 -10.01
N GLU A 74 6.13 -1.12 -11.12
CA GLU A 74 6.10 -2.46 -11.69
C GLU A 74 6.81 -3.47 -10.76
N SER A 75 6.21 -4.63 -10.57
CA SER A 75 6.77 -5.74 -9.82
C SER A 75 6.48 -7.06 -10.52
N LYS A 76 7.45 -7.99 -10.47
CA LYS A 76 7.31 -9.37 -10.95
C LYS A 76 6.39 -10.20 -10.05
N TYR A 77 6.30 -9.83 -8.76
CA TYR A 77 5.52 -10.50 -7.72
C TYR A 77 4.65 -9.46 -7.00
N ARG A 78 3.62 -8.95 -7.68
CA ARG A 78 2.88 -7.78 -7.23
C ARG A 78 2.20 -7.97 -5.88
N PHE A 79 1.67 -9.16 -5.57
CA PHE A 79 0.94 -9.40 -4.32
C PHE A 79 1.88 -9.62 -3.14
N LEU A 80 2.98 -10.36 -3.33
CA LEU A 80 4.03 -10.43 -2.32
C LEU A 80 4.65 -9.06 -2.06
N THR A 81 4.91 -8.28 -3.11
CA THR A 81 5.46 -6.92 -2.97
C THR A 81 4.50 -6.02 -2.19
N GLU A 82 3.21 -6.03 -2.54
CA GLU A 82 2.17 -5.31 -1.79
C GLU A 82 2.11 -5.74 -0.33
N SER A 83 2.10 -7.04 -0.06
CA SER A 83 1.99 -7.60 1.29
C SER A 83 3.20 -7.23 2.15
N CYS A 84 4.41 -7.31 1.59
CA CYS A 84 5.63 -6.81 2.23
C CYS A 84 5.52 -5.30 2.50
N ALA A 85 5.08 -4.50 1.52
CA ALA A 85 4.91 -3.06 1.69
C ALA A 85 3.90 -2.73 2.82
N HIS A 86 2.79 -3.47 2.93
CA HIS A 86 1.84 -3.32 4.03
C HIS A 86 2.49 -3.58 5.39
N ILE A 87 3.26 -4.66 5.55
CA ILE A 87 3.98 -4.96 6.81
C ILE A 87 4.97 -3.84 7.14
N MET A 88 5.69 -3.33 6.14
CA MET A 88 6.65 -2.24 6.34
C MET A 88 5.97 -0.93 6.73
N LEU A 89 4.78 -0.64 6.17
CA LEU A 89 3.99 0.53 6.53
C LEU A 89 3.43 0.47 7.94
N GLU A 90 3.17 -0.71 8.51
CA GLU A 90 2.68 -0.82 9.91
C GLU A 90 3.64 -0.18 10.94
N ASN A 91 4.95 -0.13 10.65
CA ASN A 91 5.92 0.54 11.52
C ASN A 91 5.98 2.06 11.33
N ARG A 92 5.49 2.55 10.19
CA ARG A 92 5.62 3.96 9.77
C ARG A 92 4.32 4.72 9.93
N ALA A 93 3.20 4.03 9.79
CA ALA A 93 1.87 4.58 9.94
C ALA A 93 1.60 4.96 11.41
N LEU A 94 0.91 6.07 11.59
CA LEU A 94 0.33 6.46 12.88
C LEU A 94 -0.77 5.47 13.27
N GLU A 95 -1.59 5.08 12.31
CA GLU A 95 -2.75 4.21 12.50
C GLU A 95 -2.97 3.34 11.27
N ARG A 96 -3.51 2.13 11.47
CA ARG A 96 -4.04 1.25 10.42
C ARG A 96 -5.54 1.09 10.63
N PRO A 97 -6.36 2.07 10.22
CA PRO A 97 -7.78 2.05 10.52
C PRO A 97 -8.44 0.87 9.81
N VAL A 98 -9.12 0.04 10.61
CA VAL A 98 -9.95 -1.04 10.09
C VAL A 98 -11.41 -0.62 10.23
N VAL A 99 -11.84 0.23 9.31
CA VAL A 99 -13.20 0.79 9.31
C VAL A 99 -14.04 0.18 8.21
N THR A 100 -15.31 -0.07 8.53
CA THR A 100 -16.34 -0.33 7.51
C THR A 100 -16.64 0.99 6.83
N CYS A 101 -16.44 1.06 5.52
CA CYS A 101 -16.76 2.26 4.76
C CYS A 101 -18.28 2.44 4.68
N GLU A 102 -18.74 3.63 5.05
CA GLU A 102 -20.16 4.00 5.02
C GLU A 102 -20.73 4.04 3.60
N TYR A 103 -19.89 4.30 2.59
CA TYR A 103 -20.32 4.41 1.19
C TYR A 103 -20.44 3.06 0.46
N CYS A 104 -19.59 2.09 0.79
CA CYS A 104 -19.57 0.79 0.08
C CYS A 104 -19.86 -0.42 0.98
N GLY A 105 -19.98 -0.22 2.30
CA GLY A 105 -20.26 -1.28 3.28
C GLY A 105 -19.11 -2.27 3.50
N ARG A 106 -17.94 -2.07 2.89
CA ARG A 106 -16.80 -3.00 2.98
C ARG A 106 -15.82 -2.55 4.07
N LYS A 107 -15.18 -3.53 4.70
CA LYS A 107 -14.08 -3.30 5.63
C LYS A 107 -12.79 -3.03 4.83
N HIS A 108 -12.23 -1.84 4.94
CA HIS A 108 -10.95 -1.53 4.27
C HIS A 108 -9.80 -1.78 5.24
N MET A 109 -8.97 -2.79 4.95
CA MET A 109 -7.79 -3.15 5.78
C MET A 109 -6.47 -2.63 5.21
N GLU A 110 -6.53 -2.02 4.02
CA GLU A 110 -5.37 -1.62 3.21
C GLU A 110 -5.12 -0.10 3.32
N LYS A 111 -5.70 0.55 4.33
CA LYS A 111 -5.57 1.99 4.59
C LYS A 111 -4.61 2.23 5.75
N PHE A 112 -3.81 3.28 5.63
CA PHE A 112 -2.79 3.68 6.59
C PHE A 112 -2.89 5.19 6.82
N VAL A 113 -2.74 5.64 8.06
CA VAL A 113 -2.66 7.07 8.38
C VAL A 113 -1.19 7.44 8.50
N MET A 114 -0.72 8.33 7.63
CA MET A 114 0.66 8.78 7.54
C MET A 114 0.79 10.19 8.10
N LYS A 115 1.86 10.47 8.86
CA LYS A 115 2.15 11.83 9.32
C LYS A 115 2.68 12.69 8.16
N VAL A 116 2.12 13.87 7.99
CA VAL A 116 2.61 14.88 7.06
C VAL A 116 3.59 15.78 7.78
N LYS A 117 4.80 15.94 7.23
CA LYS A 117 5.85 16.78 7.82
C LYS A 117 5.92 18.18 7.19
N ASP A 118 5.43 18.33 5.98
CA ASP A 118 5.46 19.57 5.18
C ASP A 118 4.11 19.87 4.54
N ARG A 119 3.88 21.12 4.12
CA ARG A 119 2.57 21.54 3.56
C ARG A 119 2.21 20.88 2.23
N PHE A 120 3.17 20.23 1.59
CA PHE A 120 2.98 19.54 0.32
C PHE A 120 3.19 18.05 0.59
N ALA A 121 2.16 17.22 0.40
CA ALA A 121 2.15 15.75 0.63
C ALA A 121 3.31 14.94 -0.03
N SER A 122 4.26 15.61 -0.67
CA SER A 122 5.50 15.11 -1.25
C SER A 122 6.33 14.23 -0.30
N ASN A 123 6.30 14.48 1.02
CA ASN A 123 6.99 13.61 1.98
C ASN A 123 6.34 12.22 2.04
N VAL A 124 5.00 12.17 2.01
CA VAL A 124 4.23 10.93 2.05
C VAL A 124 4.40 10.14 0.75
N GLU A 125 4.34 10.81 -0.41
CA GLU A 125 4.61 10.18 -1.69
C GLU A 125 6.00 9.55 -1.74
N ARG A 126 7.05 10.30 -1.36
CA ARG A 126 8.42 9.78 -1.31
C ARG A 126 8.55 8.58 -0.38
N GLU A 127 7.90 8.64 0.78
CA GLU A 127 7.93 7.55 1.74
C GLU A 127 7.25 6.29 1.21
N LEU A 128 6.11 6.44 0.51
CA LEU A 128 5.41 5.34 -0.14
C LEU A 128 6.25 4.70 -1.25
N ILE A 129 6.89 5.52 -2.09
CA ILE A 129 7.82 5.04 -3.14
C ILE A 129 8.94 4.22 -2.50
N GLN A 130 9.58 4.76 -1.46
CA GLN A 130 10.67 4.06 -0.77
C GLN A 130 10.22 2.73 -0.17
N VAL A 131 9.03 2.66 0.43
CA VAL A 131 8.52 1.41 0.99
C VAL A 131 8.24 0.38 -0.10
N ILE A 132 7.59 0.78 -1.20
CA ILE A 132 7.22 -0.14 -2.27
C ILE A 132 8.48 -0.65 -3.00
N GLU A 133 9.45 0.21 -3.31
CA GLU A 133 10.71 -0.19 -3.92
C GLU A 133 11.53 -1.10 -2.99
N GLU A 134 11.57 -0.80 -1.69
CA GLU A 134 12.25 -1.64 -0.71
C GLU A 134 11.59 -3.02 -0.59
N ALA A 135 10.26 -3.08 -0.54
CA ALA A 135 9.50 -4.33 -0.54
C ALA A 135 9.80 -5.15 -1.81
N LYS A 136 9.77 -4.50 -2.98
CA LYS A 136 10.10 -5.12 -4.27
C LYS A 136 11.53 -5.65 -4.27
N ARG A 137 12.50 -4.86 -3.82
CA ARG A 137 13.91 -5.24 -3.73
C ARG A 137 14.11 -6.48 -2.86
N ARG A 138 13.45 -6.55 -1.70
CA ARG A 138 13.51 -7.71 -0.79
C ARG A 138 12.93 -8.97 -1.44
N VAL A 139 11.75 -8.85 -2.06
CA VAL A 139 11.14 -9.96 -2.77
C VAL A 139 12.04 -10.45 -3.90
N ASN A 140 12.56 -9.53 -4.71
CA ASN A 140 13.47 -9.85 -5.80
C ASN A 140 14.75 -10.54 -5.33
N THR A 141 15.35 -10.02 -4.27
CA THR A 141 16.56 -10.60 -3.65
C THR A 141 16.30 -12.02 -3.15
N TYR A 142 15.15 -12.25 -2.49
CA TYR A 142 14.80 -13.55 -1.95
C TYR A 142 14.62 -14.62 -3.04
N PHE A 143 14.06 -14.25 -4.19
CA PHE A 143 13.82 -15.16 -5.32
C PHE A 143 14.91 -15.10 -6.41
N GLY A 144 15.99 -14.35 -6.21
CA GLY A 144 17.13 -14.27 -7.13
C GLY A 144 16.80 -13.65 -8.48
N VAL A 145 16.01 -12.58 -8.52
CA VAL A 145 15.55 -11.90 -9.76
C VAL A 145 15.90 -10.42 -9.80
#